data_AF-A0A665X582-F1
#
_entry.id   AF-A0A665X582-F1
#
_cell.length_a   1.000
_cell.length_b   1.000
_cell.length_c   1.000
_cell.angle_alpha   90.00
_cell.angle_beta   90.00
_cell.angle_gamma   90.00
#
_symmetry.space_group_name_H-M   'P 1'
#
loop_
_entity.id
_entity.type
_entity.pdbx_description
1 polymer ?
#
loop_
_entity_poly.entity_id
_entity_poly.type
_entity_poly.pdbx_seq_one_letter_code
_entity_poly.pdbx_strand_id
1 'polypeptide(L)'
;MATSKACLVAALCSLIIISAFIDGTQSGDCCLRYTRKKWTCRQLLGYSIQNINTSCDISATIFHLPERFVCADPSMKWVQKVMACLDITVSYSKSSH
;
A
#
# COMPACT_ATOMS: atom_id res chain seq x y z
N MET A 1 -20.51 34.67 26.46
CA MET A 1 -20.76 33.21 26.51
C MET A 1 -20.73 32.69 25.08
N ALA A 2 -19.52 32.49 24.53
CA ALA A 2 -19.39 31.88 23.21
C ALA A 2 -19.75 30.39 23.37
N THR A 3 -20.78 30.00 22.64
CA THR A 3 -21.55 28.77 22.81
C THR A 3 -20.67 27.53 22.80
N SER A 4 -20.62 26.82 23.93
CA SER A 4 -19.99 25.50 24.13
C SER A 4 -20.25 24.50 22.97
N LYS A 5 -21.43 24.61 22.34
CA LYS A 5 -21.83 23.79 21.19
C LYS A 5 -21.05 24.07 19.92
N ALA A 6 -20.59 25.30 19.70
CA ALA A 6 -19.79 25.67 18.51
C ALA A 6 -18.38 25.08 18.59
N CYS A 7 -17.78 25.05 19.79
CA CYS A 7 -16.48 24.43 20.02
C CYS A 7 -16.53 22.91 19.83
N LEU A 8 -17.61 22.25 20.30
CA LEU A 8 -17.81 20.82 20.12
C LEU A 8 -17.96 20.43 18.64
N VAL A 9 -18.70 21.21 17.86
CA VAL A 9 -18.85 20.98 16.42
C VAL A 9 -17.52 21.15 15.69
N ALA A 10 -16.75 22.18 16.00
CA ALA A 10 -15.43 22.39 15.39
C ALA A 10 -14.45 21.24 15.69
N ALA A 11 -14.45 20.73 16.93
CA ALA A 11 -13.60 19.61 17.33
C ALA A 11 -14.00 18.29 16.63
N LEU A 12 -15.31 18.02 16.53
CA LEU A 12 -15.83 16.85 15.82
C LEU A 12 -15.53 16.90 14.33
N CYS A 13 -15.69 18.06 13.68
CA CYS A 13 -15.32 18.25 12.28
C CYS A 13 -13.82 17.99 12.05
N SER A 14 -12.97 18.47 12.96
CA SER A 14 -11.51 18.25 12.90
C SER A 14 -11.15 16.76 13.01
N LEU A 15 -11.79 16.02 13.92
CA LEU A 15 -11.57 14.57 14.06
C LEU A 15 -12.00 13.78 12.81
N ILE A 16 -13.13 14.14 12.20
CA ILE A 16 -13.65 13.46 11.01
C ILE A 16 -12.69 13.66 9.82
N ILE A 17 -12.14 14.86 9.66
CA ILE A 17 -11.14 15.15 8.63
C ILE A 17 -9.89 14.27 8.86
N ILE A 18 -9.38 14.19 10.10
CA ILE A 18 -8.18 13.39 10.41
C ILE A 18 -8.42 11.90 10.17
N SER A 19 -9.59 11.36 10.52
CA SER A 19 -9.92 9.94 10.26
C SER A 19 -10.02 9.62 8.77
N ALA A 20 -10.51 10.53 7.94
CA ALA A 20 -10.58 10.34 6.49
C ALA A 20 -9.20 10.21 5.83
N PHE A 21 -8.13 10.75 6.46
CA PHE A 21 -6.75 10.58 5.99
C PHE A 21 -6.12 9.22 6.38
N ILE A 22 -6.70 8.50 7.35
CA ILE A 22 -6.12 7.24 7.85
C ILE A 22 -6.62 6.03 7.06
N ASP A 23 -7.83 6.09 6.50
CA ASP A 23 -8.49 4.94 5.88
C ASP A 23 -8.29 4.79 4.36
N GLY A 24 -7.48 5.63 3.72
CA GLY A 24 -7.33 5.56 2.27
C GLY A 24 -6.20 6.40 1.70
N THR A 25 -4.94 6.11 2.04
CA THR A 25 -3.81 6.62 1.26
C THR A 25 -3.73 5.90 -0.10
N GLN A 26 -4.68 6.26 -0.97
CA GLN A 26 -4.68 6.09 -2.41
C GLN A 26 -4.18 7.38 -3.08
N SER A 27 -3.34 8.16 -2.38
CA SER A 27 -2.68 9.33 -2.94
C SER A 27 -1.59 8.84 -3.89
N GLY A 28 -1.69 9.17 -5.19
CA GLY A 28 -0.62 8.90 -6.14
C GLY A 28 0.72 9.46 -5.65
N ASP A 29 1.69 8.59 -5.38
CA ASP A 29 2.75 8.25 -6.36
C ASP A 29 3.74 7.20 -5.81
N CYS A 30 3.72 6.90 -4.50
CA CYS A 30 4.57 5.83 -3.95
C CYS A 30 4.26 5.38 -2.52
N CYS A 31 4.72 4.18 -2.21
CA CYS A 31 4.91 3.64 -0.88
C CYS A 31 5.85 4.52 -0.05
N LEU A 32 5.41 4.84 1.16
CA LEU A 32 6.20 5.53 2.19
C LEU A 32 6.47 4.62 3.42
N ARG A 33 5.82 3.45 3.49
CA ARG A 33 5.97 2.48 4.59
C ARG A 33 5.84 1.05 4.09
N TYR A 34 6.54 0.14 4.76
CA TYR A 34 6.44 -1.30 4.51
C TYR A 34 5.42 -1.98 5.41
N THR A 35 4.76 -3.00 4.88
CA THR A 35 3.94 -3.92 5.67
C THR A 35 4.82 -4.79 6.56
N ARG A 36 4.37 -5.00 7.79
CA ARG A 36 4.95 -6.01 8.70
C ARG A 36 4.30 -7.38 8.53
N LYS A 37 3.14 -7.43 7.87
CA LYS A 37 2.39 -8.67 7.66
C LYS A 37 3.01 -9.44 6.50
N LYS A 38 3.29 -10.73 6.74
CA LYS A 38 3.77 -11.63 5.70
C LYS A 38 2.58 -12.09 4.85
N TRP A 39 2.78 -12.11 3.53
CA TRP A 39 1.80 -12.58 2.56
C TRP A 39 2.33 -13.80 1.84
N THR A 40 1.42 -14.66 1.38
CA THR A 40 1.76 -15.84 0.58
C THR A 40 1.39 -15.61 -0.87
N CYS A 41 2.10 -16.25 -1.79
CA CYS A 41 1.91 -16.11 -3.24
C CYS A 41 0.45 -16.31 -3.69
N ARG A 42 -0.28 -17.24 -3.07
CA ARG A 42 -1.67 -17.57 -3.43
C ARG A 42 -2.67 -16.44 -3.19
N GLN A 43 -2.34 -15.48 -2.34
CA GLN A 43 -3.22 -14.37 -1.96
C GLN A 43 -2.99 -13.12 -2.82
N LEU A 44 -2.00 -13.15 -3.70
CA LEU A 44 -1.54 -12.00 -4.46
C LEU A 44 -1.81 -12.24 -5.94
N LEU A 45 -2.30 -11.21 -6.61
CA LEU A 45 -2.58 -11.24 -8.05
C LEU A 45 -1.33 -10.95 -8.89
N GLY A 46 -0.35 -10.27 -8.30
CA GLY A 46 0.87 -9.83 -8.96
C GLY A 46 1.62 -8.84 -8.11
N TYR A 47 2.66 -8.26 -8.69
CA TYR A 47 3.44 -7.23 -8.01
C TYR A 47 3.96 -6.18 -9.00
N SER A 48 4.38 -5.04 -8.46
CA SER A 48 5.06 -3.96 -9.16
C SER A 48 6.24 -3.48 -8.33
N ILE A 49 7.26 -2.93 -8.99
CA ILE A 49 8.47 -2.43 -8.31
C ILE A 49 8.43 -0.91 -8.30
N GLN A 50 8.58 -0.34 -7.12
CA GLN A 50 8.84 1.06 -6.92
C GLN A 50 10.34 1.29 -6.75
N ASN A 51 10.89 2.13 -7.61
CA ASN A 51 12.26 2.61 -7.50
C ASN A 51 12.29 3.93 -6.73
N ILE A 52 13.45 4.22 -6.14
CA ILE A 52 13.71 5.50 -5.49
C ILE A 52 13.77 6.57 -6.58
N ASN A 53 13.04 7.66 -6.42
CA ASN A 53 13.04 8.81 -7.32
C ASN A 53 12.91 10.12 -6.50
N THR A 54 12.85 11.28 -7.16
CA THR A 54 12.79 12.59 -6.47
C THR A 54 11.55 12.79 -5.60
N SER A 55 10.51 11.99 -5.82
CA SER A 55 9.24 12.05 -5.08
C SER A 55 9.09 10.89 -4.09
N CYS A 56 9.92 9.85 -4.22
CA CYS A 56 9.78 8.56 -3.54
C CYS A 56 11.12 8.13 -2.98
N ASP A 57 11.32 8.37 -1.69
CA ASP A 57 12.60 8.15 -1.02
C ASP A 57 12.89 6.69 -0.65
N ILE A 58 11.96 5.77 -0.92
CA ILE A 58 12.12 4.35 -0.59
C ILE A 58 11.86 3.44 -1.79
N SER A 59 12.61 2.34 -1.86
CA SER A 59 12.35 1.25 -2.80
C SER A 59 11.38 0.26 -2.18
N ALA A 60 10.32 -0.10 -2.90
CA ALA A 60 9.29 -0.99 -2.38
C ALA A 60 8.80 -1.97 -3.45
N THR A 61 8.46 -3.18 -3.03
CA THR A 61 7.67 -4.11 -3.82
C THR A 61 6.20 -3.89 -3.48
N ILE A 62 5.40 -3.51 -4.47
CA ILE A 62 3.96 -3.29 -4.35
C ILE A 62 3.26 -4.58 -4.73
N PHE A 63 2.69 -5.29 -3.78
CA PHE A 63 1.87 -6.47 -4.04
C PHE A 63 0.41 -6.08 -4.31
N HIS A 64 -0.16 -6.62 -5.37
CA HIS A 64 -1.56 -6.38 -5.75
C HIS A 64 -2.45 -7.47 -5.17
N LEU A 65 -3.47 -7.06 -4.42
CA LEU A 65 -4.57 -7.90 -3.97
C LEU A 65 -5.86 -7.45 -4.67
N PRO A 66 -6.91 -8.29 -4.67
CA PRO A 66 -8.18 -7.95 -5.34
C PRO A 66 -8.77 -6.60 -4.92
N GLU A 67 -8.63 -6.23 -3.64
CA GLU A 67 -9.25 -5.03 -3.08
C GLU A 67 -8.26 -3.92 -2.70
N ARG A 68 -6.95 -4.19 -2.72
CA ARG A 68 -5.92 -3.24 -2.24
C ARG A 68 -4.52 -3.58 -2.70
N PHE A 69 -3.61 -2.63 -2.54
CA PHE A 69 -2.17 -2.85 -2.69
C PHE A 69 -1.45 -2.87 -1.35
N VAL A 70 -0.33 -3.58 -1.29
CA VAL A 70 0.49 -3.69 -0.08
C VAL A 70 1.95 -3.49 -0.43
N CYS A 71 2.57 -2.49 0.18
CA CYS A 71 4.00 -2.21 0.05
C CYS A 71 4.81 -3.15 0.95
N ALA A 72 5.87 -3.76 0.42
CA ALA A 72 6.79 -4.61 1.17
C ALA A 72 8.25 -4.26 0.84
N ASP A 73 9.16 -4.53 1.77
CA ASP A 73 10.60 -4.28 1.58
C ASP A 73 11.22 -5.37 0.69
N PRO A 74 11.81 -5.02 -0.47
CA PRO A 74 12.45 -5.98 -1.37
C PRO A 74 13.62 -6.75 -0.73
N SER A 75 14.20 -6.23 0.36
CA SER A 75 15.31 -6.85 1.10
C SER A 75 14.87 -8.05 1.95
N MET A 76 13.56 -8.19 2.20
CA MET A 76 13.05 -9.29 3.03
C MET A 76 12.99 -10.61 2.25
N LYS A 77 13.56 -11.69 2.82
CA LYS A 77 13.58 -13.04 2.20
C LYS A 77 12.20 -13.55 1.75
N TRP A 78 11.14 -13.23 2.51
CA TRP A 78 9.78 -13.67 2.17
C TRP A 78 9.23 -12.92 0.94
N VAL A 79 9.59 -11.65 0.76
CA VAL A 79 9.20 -10.83 -0.40
C VAL A 79 9.81 -11.41 -1.66
N GLN A 80 11.11 -11.71 -1.62
CA GLN A 80 11.83 -12.35 -2.73
C GLN A 80 11.24 -13.71 -3.10
N LYS A 81 10.88 -14.54 -2.10
CA LYS A 81 10.22 -15.83 -2.34
C LYS A 81 8.86 -15.68 -3.01
N VAL A 82 8.09 -14.66 -2.61
CA VAL A 82 6.77 -14.37 -3.19
C VAL A 82 6.92 -13.84 -4.62
N MET A 83 7.83 -12.91 -4.86
CA MET A 83 8.14 -12.40 -6.21
C MET A 83 8.49 -13.55 -7.16
N ALA A 84 9.43 -14.43 -6.77
CA ALA A 84 9.83 -15.58 -7.58
C ALA A 84 8.66 -16.51 -7.91
N CYS A 85 7.72 -16.69 -6.97
CA CYS A 85 6.50 -17.47 -7.23
C CYS A 85 5.58 -16.78 -8.24
N LEU A 86 5.41 -15.45 -8.13
CA LEU A 86 4.58 -14.66 -9.04
C LEU A 86 5.21 -14.57 -10.44
N ASP A 87 6.53 -14.49 -10.56
CA ASP A 87 7.24 -14.47 -11.86
C ASP A 87 6.95 -15.71 -12.72
N ILE A 88 6.85 -16.88 -12.08
CA ILE A 88 6.48 -18.13 -12.77
C ILE A 88 5.06 -18.02 -13.35
N THR A 89 4.13 -17.42 -12.61
CA THR A 89 2.73 -17.25 -13.06
C THR A 89 2.57 -16.20 -14.15
N VAL A 90 3.31 -15.09 -14.07
CA VAL A 90 3.29 -14.02 -15.08
C VAL A 90 3.95 -14.50 -16.38
N SER A 91 5.04 -15.26 -16.29
CA SER A 91 5.71 -15.85 -17.46
C SER A 91 4.78 -16.81 -18.22
N TYR A 92 3.97 -17.59 -17.50
CA TYR A 92 2.95 -18.45 -18.12
C TYR A 92 1.85 -17.62 -18.81
N SER A 93 1.42 -16.53 -18.17
CA SER A 93 0.36 -15.66 -18.69
C SER A 93 0.79 -14.88 -19.93
N LYS A 94 2.06 -14.46 -20.03
CA LYS A 94 2.62 -13.81 -21.23
C LYS A 94 2.78 -14.74 -22.43
N SER A 95 2.88 -16.06 -22.22
CA SER A 95 3.11 -17.04 -23.29
C SER A 95 1.82 -17.58 -23.93
N SER A 96 0.65 -17.29 -23.35
CA SER A 96 -0.65 -17.80 -23.86
C SER A 96 -1.43 -16.75 -24.66
N HIS A 97 -0.75 -15.71 -25.18
CA HIS A 97 -1.37 -14.64 -25.95
C HIS A 97 -0.54 -14.25 -27.16
#